data_AF-S8DKI3-F1
#
_entry.id   AF-S8DKI3-F1
#
_cell.length_a   1.000
_cell.length_b   1.000
_cell.length_c   1.000
_cell.angle_alpha   90.00
_cell.angle_beta   90.00
_cell.angle_gamma   90.00
#
_symmetry.space_group_name_H-M   'P 1'
#
loop_
_entity.id
_entity.type
_entity.pdbx_description
1 polymer ?
#
loop_
_entity_poly.entity_id
_entity_poly.type
_entity_poly.pdbx_seq_one_letter_code
_entity_poly.pdbx_strand_id
1 'polypeptide(L)'
;MIIFLLFSLLLLTRPGESGLGLDLIQRDSASSPFYDGSLSSFQCIQNAIQRSLLFAAPSPLNPASTTNSSLKDYMMTITVNNSLSALTWFTVDTAGFPAGAPCGPCYPYGTSSSTGLVSLGNASNSLLSSLNMTTFAYCLQSLDSQANSQIYFGDVGNILLPLISTPLYTAIPPGQENSYYCINLDSIGIGKETISLPRSGAGGNLIIEPSTFLTYLPPDTVDAIIECFETFNLYPRAYDVEEETGLLLCFDVLLSGDYFEVPPIVWNFDGVLLTLPIKGTFVEVQQGVQCLTIVKTSGYAIWGSALQAYLNIEYDLKKNLCNIQLNDNCLSSPY
;
A
#
# COMPACT_ATOMS: atom_id res chain seq x y z
N MET A 1 -26.35 26.48 8.50
CA MET A 1 -27.17 25.34 8.05
C MET A 1 -26.23 24.17 7.86
N ILE A 2 -26.07 23.35 8.89
CA ILE A 2 -25.11 22.23 8.97
C ILE A 2 -25.82 21.04 8.33
N ILE A 3 -25.37 20.60 7.15
CA ILE A 3 -25.92 19.43 6.48
C ILE A 3 -25.32 18.20 7.17
N PHE A 4 -26.11 17.57 8.04
CA PHE A 4 -25.85 16.22 8.52
C PHE A 4 -26.06 15.27 7.33
N LEU A 5 -24.98 14.72 6.78
CA LEU A 5 -25.03 13.61 5.83
C LEU A 5 -25.44 12.35 6.60
N LEU A 6 -26.75 12.10 6.66
CA LEU A 6 -27.30 10.80 7.04
C LEU A 6 -26.99 9.81 5.90
N PHE A 7 -25.89 9.08 6.03
CA PHE A 7 -25.55 7.97 5.14
C PHE A 7 -26.53 6.81 5.38
N SER A 8 -27.60 6.75 4.58
CA SER A 8 -28.32 5.50 4.37
C SER A 8 -27.57 4.71 3.29
N LEU A 9 -26.56 3.95 3.69
CA LEU A 9 -25.87 3.03 2.79
C LEU A 9 -26.81 1.85 2.50
N LEU A 10 -27.58 1.93 1.42
CA LEU A 10 -28.23 0.76 0.82
C LEU A 10 -27.11 -0.06 0.15
N LEU A 11 -26.42 -0.85 0.96
CA LEU A 11 -25.39 -1.79 0.49
C LEU A 11 -26.05 -3.10 0.05
N LEU A 12 -25.57 -3.64 -1.06
CA LEU A 12 -25.85 -4.99 -1.53
C LEU A 12 -25.18 -6.00 -0.59
N THR A 13 -25.67 -6.18 0.63
CA THR A 13 -25.31 -7.36 1.42
C THR A 13 -25.92 -8.57 0.72
N ARG A 14 -25.09 -9.52 0.26
CA ARG A 14 -25.62 -10.82 -0.15
C ARG A 14 -26.31 -11.46 1.07
N PRO A 15 -27.49 -12.07 0.90
CA PRO A 15 -28.17 -12.70 2.03
C PRO A 15 -27.27 -13.76 2.68
N GLY A 16 -26.81 -13.52 3.92
CA GLY A 16 -25.99 -14.45 4.70
C GLY A 16 -24.56 -13.99 5.02
N GLU A 17 -24.09 -12.86 4.46
CA GLU A 17 -22.74 -12.33 4.72
C GLU A 17 -22.76 -11.20 5.76
N SER A 18 -21.80 -11.22 6.70
CA SER A 18 -21.60 -10.18 7.72
C SER A 18 -20.63 -9.06 7.31
N GLY A 19 -20.31 -8.94 6.02
CA GLY A 19 -19.30 -8.01 5.50
C GLY A 19 -19.68 -7.30 4.20
N LEU A 20 -18.84 -6.35 3.79
CA LEU A 20 -18.96 -5.57 2.57
C LEU A 20 -17.67 -5.69 1.75
N GLY A 21 -17.76 -6.24 0.53
CA GLY A 21 -16.67 -6.23 -0.45
C GLY A 21 -16.82 -5.10 -1.47
N LEU A 22 -15.72 -4.42 -1.78
CA LEU A 22 -15.62 -3.40 -2.83
C LEU A 22 -14.36 -3.65 -3.68
N ASP A 23 -14.42 -3.24 -4.95
CA ASP A 23 -13.23 -3.19 -5.78
C ASP A 23 -12.33 -2.03 -5.34
N LEU A 24 -11.04 -2.35 -5.23
CA LEU A 24 -9.96 -1.38 -5.07
C LEU A 24 -9.26 -1.28 -6.43
N ILE A 25 -9.50 -0.17 -7.11
CA ILE A 25 -9.18 0.04 -8.52
C ILE A 25 -7.84 0.77 -8.61
N GLN A 26 -6.86 0.15 -9.25
CA GLN A 26 -5.58 0.78 -9.54
C GLN A 26 -5.78 1.94 -10.53
N ARG A 27 -5.11 3.05 -10.29
CA ARG A 27 -5.22 4.31 -11.04
C ARG A 27 -5.03 4.14 -12.55
N ASP A 28 -4.10 3.30 -12.96
CA ASP A 28 -3.73 3.12 -14.38
C ASP A 28 -4.42 1.87 -14.99
N SER A 29 -5.38 1.26 -14.31
CA SER A 29 -6.15 0.11 -14.83
C SER A 29 -7.32 0.54 -15.72
N ALA A 30 -7.78 -0.33 -16.63
CA ALA A 30 -8.87 -0.04 -17.57
C ALA A 30 -10.20 0.39 -16.93
N SER A 31 -10.41 0.04 -15.65
CA SER A 31 -11.62 0.41 -14.90
C SER A 31 -11.54 1.81 -14.29
N SER A 32 -10.37 2.44 -14.27
CA SER A 32 -10.13 3.76 -13.68
C SER A 32 -10.54 4.90 -14.61
N PRO A 33 -11.05 6.03 -14.08
CA PRO A 33 -11.29 7.23 -14.86
C PRO A 33 -9.99 7.91 -15.34
N PHE A 34 -8.85 7.52 -14.79
CA PHE A 34 -7.52 7.99 -15.18
C PHE A 34 -6.82 7.07 -16.17
N TYR A 35 -7.48 6.01 -16.63
CA TYR A 35 -6.91 5.08 -17.59
C TYR A 35 -6.52 5.76 -18.90
N ASP A 36 -5.27 5.58 -19.30
CA ASP A 36 -4.77 5.97 -20.62
C ASP A 36 -4.28 4.72 -21.36
N GLY A 37 -5.13 4.19 -22.24
CA GLY A 37 -4.82 2.99 -23.02
C GLY A 37 -3.73 3.17 -24.07
N SER A 38 -3.14 4.37 -24.21
CA SER A 38 -1.95 4.59 -25.04
C SER A 38 -0.64 4.30 -24.31
N LEU A 39 -0.66 4.20 -22.98
CA LEU A 39 0.52 3.91 -22.18
C LEU A 39 0.86 2.41 -22.21
N SER A 40 2.16 2.12 -22.27
CA SER A 40 2.67 0.77 -22.05
C SER A 40 2.69 0.41 -20.56
N SER A 41 2.81 -0.87 -20.23
CA SER A 41 2.97 -1.33 -18.84
C SER A 41 4.19 -0.69 -18.16
N PHE A 42 5.30 -0.51 -18.90
CA PHE A 42 6.49 0.17 -18.39
C PHE A 42 6.21 1.63 -18.04
N GLN A 43 5.47 2.35 -18.89
CA GLN A 43 5.09 3.74 -18.62
C GLN A 43 4.15 3.85 -17.41
N CYS A 44 3.21 2.91 -17.23
CA CYS A 44 2.38 2.87 -16.03
C CYS A 44 3.21 2.64 -14.76
N ILE A 45 4.19 1.73 -14.80
CA ILE A 45 5.13 1.50 -13.69
C ILE A 45 5.96 2.75 -13.40
N GLN A 46 6.54 3.38 -14.42
CA GLN A 46 7.31 4.62 -14.28
C GLN A 46 6.45 5.76 -13.70
N ASN A 47 5.19 5.89 -14.12
CA ASN A 47 4.27 6.88 -13.56
C ASN A 47 3.99 6.62 -12.07
N ALA A 48 3.81 5.35 -11.66
CA ALA A 48 3.63 4.98 -10.24
C ALA A 48 4.89 5.27 -9.39
N ILE A 49 6.08 4.98 -9.93
CA ILE A 49 7.37 5.34 -9.33
C ILE A 49 7.47 6.85 -9.13
N GLN A 50 7.22 7.64 -10.18
CA GLN A 50 7.29 9.10 -10.13
C GLN A 50 6.31 9.69 -9.11
N ARG A 51 5.05 9.23 -9.08
CA ARG A 51 4.07 9.65 -8.06
C ARG A 51 4.55 9.36 -6.65
N SER A 52 5.17 8.20 -6.44
CA SER A 52 5.72 7.79 -5.14
C SER A 52 6.95 8.61 -4.74
N LEU A 53 7.88 8.88 -5.64
CA LEU A 53 9.02 9.76 -5.35
C LEU A 53 8.54 11.18 -4.99
N LEU A 54 7.52 11.69 -5.69
CA LEU A 54 6.87 12.96 -5.36
C LEU A 54 6.11 12.92 -4.02
N PHE A 55 5.54 11.77 -3.64
CA PHE A 55 4.89 11.57 -2.34
C PHE A 55 5.89 11.69 -1.18
N ALA A 56 7.13 11.23 -1.37
CA ALA A 56 8.21 11.32 -0.38
C ALA A 56 9.00 12.64 -0.40
N ALA A 57 8.91 13.41 -1.49
CA ALA A 57 9.60 14.69 -1.64
C ALA A 57 9.22 15.81 -0.63
N PRO A 58 8.07 15.82 0.09
CA PRO A 58 7.83 16.77 1.15
C PRO A 58 8.30 16.23 2.51
N SER A 59 9.02 17.10 3.23
CA SER A 59 9.52 16.93 4.60
C SER A 59 8.55 16.26 5.58
N PRO A 60 9.06 15.59 6.62
CA PRO A 60 8.25 14.90 7.62
C PRO A 60 7.24 15.91 8.20
N LEU A 61 5.95 15.59 8.06
CA LEU A 61 4.80 16.37 8.54
C LEU A 61 4.31 17.56 7.69
N ASN A 62 4.40 17.52 6.35
CA ASN A 62 3.52 18.39 5.54
C ASN A 62 2.22 17.66 5.16
N PRO A 63 1.04 18.02 5.70
CA PRO A 63 -0.25 17.40 5.37
C PRO A 63 -0.66 17.55 3.89
N ALA A 64 0.05 18.35 3.09
CA ALA A 64 -0.28 18.62 1.70
C ALA A 64 -0.11 17.41 0.76
N SER A 65 0.89 16.53 0.97
CA SER A 65 1.09 15.35 0.10
C SER A 65 0.14 14.21 0.44
N THR A 66 -0.17 14.01 1.72
CA THR A 66 -1.16 13.03 2.19
C THR A 66 -2.54 13.33 1.63
N THR A 67 -2.91 14.60 1.51
CA THR A 67 -4.20 15.00 0.93
C THR A 67 -4.21 15.10 -0.60
N ASN A 68 -3.07 14.92 -1.28
CA ASN A 68 -2.99 15.06 -2.73
C ASN A 68 -3.41 13.75 -3.42
N SER A 69 -4.68 13.66 -3.79
CA SER A 69 -5.26 12.53 -4.53
C SER A 69 -4.57 12.23 -5.86
N SER A 70 -3.85 13.19 -6.46
CA SER A 70 -3.13 12.95 -7.72
C SER A 70 -1.87 12.09 -7.56
N LEU A 71 -1.38 11.92 -6.33
CA LEU A 71 -0.22 11.11 -6.01
C LEU A 71 -0.59 9.69 -5.56
N LYS A 72 -1.88 9.37 -5.43
CA LYS A 72 -2.36 8.08 -4.92
C LYS A 72 -2.64 7.09 -6.04
N ASP A 73 -2.30 5.82 -5.79
CA ASP A 73 -2.34 4.76 -6.80
C ASP A 73 -3.63 3.92 -6.80
N TYR A 74 -4.44 3.98 -5.73
CA TYR A 74 -5.66 3.18 -5.61
C TYR A 74 -6.90 4.01 -5.31
N MET A 75 -8.01 3.56 -5.87
CA MET A 75 -9.29 4.24 -5.85
C MET A 75 -10.42 3.26 -5.57
N MET A 76 -11.56 3.78 -5.13
CA MET A 76 -12.80 3.03 -5.04
C MET A 76 -13.97 3.91 -5.49
N THR A 77 -15.10 3.30 -5.78
CA THR A 77 -16.33 4.03 -6.08
C THR A 77 -17.31 3.91 -4.92
N ILE A 78 -17.86 5.04 -4.49
CA ILE A 78 -18.91 5.09 -3.46
C ILE A 78 -20.03 5.98 -3.98
N THR A 79 -21.27 5.55 -3.76
CA THR A 79 -22.46 6.38 -4.02
C THR A 79 -22.67 7.35 -2.86
N VAL A 80 -22.62 8.65 -3.13
CA VAL A 80 -22.88 9.71 -2.13
C VAL A 80 -24.27 10.29 -2.37
N ASN A 81 -25.13 10.18 -1.35
CA ASN A 81 -26.56 10.56 -1.33
C ASN A 81 -27.47 9.69 -2.21
N ASN A 82 -28.66 9.38 -1.69
CA ASN A 82 -29.68 8.49 -2.29
C ASN A 82 -30.36 9.08 -3.56
N SER A 83 -29.73 10.05 -4.22
CA SER A 83 -30.13 10.56 -5.52
C SER A 83 -29.49 9.66 -6.59
N LEU A 84 -30.31 8.79 -7.17
CA LEU A 84 -29.99 7.99 -8.36
C LEU A 84 -29.09 8.78 -9.34
N SER A 85 -27.88 8.25 -9.61
CA SER A 85 -27.14 8.31 -10.91
C SER A 85 -25.71 8.91 -10.97
N ALA A 86 -24.89 8.94 -9.90
CA ALA A 86 -23.44 9.08 -10.12
C ALA A 86 -22.61 8.36 -9.06
N LEU A 87 -21.91 7.28 -9.48
CA LEU A 87 -20.76 6.75 -8.73
C LEU A 87 -19.74 7.87 -8.60
N THR A 88 -19.32 8.17 -7.38
CA THR A 88 -18.25 9.14 -7.13
C THR A 88 -16.95 8.38 -6.89
N TRP A 89 -15.89 8.84 -7.54
CA TRP A 89 -14.56 8.26 -7.40
C TRP A 89 -13.87 8.81 -6.17
N PHE A 90 -13.23 7.93 -5.40
CA PHE A 90 -12.45 8.31 -4.23
C PHE A 90 -11.10 7.63 -4.27
N THR A 91 -10.04 8.40 -4.09
CA THR A 91 -8.73 7.84 -3.72
C THR A 91 -8.76 7.34 -2.28
N VAL A 92 -8.09 6.22 -2.03
CA VAL A 92 -8.07 5.56 -0.71
C VAL A 92 -6.81 5.95 0.03
N ASP A 93 -6.95 6.36 1.29
CA ASP A 93 -5.83 6.68 2.16
C ASP A 93 -6.00 5.94 3.50
N THR A 94 -4.93 5.32 3.99
CA THR A 94 -4.93 4.69 5.32
C THR A 94 -4.56 5.66 6.43
N ALA A 95 -4.12 6.87 6.08
CA ALA A 95 -4.04 7.98 7.01
C ALA A 95 -5.45 8.47 7.40
N GLY A 96 -5.67 8.76 8.67
CA GLY A 96 -6.81 9.57 9.11
C GLY A 96 -6.60 11.04 8.83
N PHE A 97 -7.71 11.72 8.55
CA PHE A 97 -7.71 13.15 8.29
C PHE A 97 -7.24 13.96 9.52
N PRO A 98 -6.50 15.07 9.32
CA PRO A 98 -6.19 15.99 10.40
C PRO A 98 -7.45 16.48 11.10
N ALA A 99 -7.36 16.67 12.43
CA ALA A 99 -8.41 17.32 13.19
C ALA A 99 -8.68 18.73 12.60
N GLY A 100 -9.92 18.97 12.17
CA GLY A 100 -10.33 20.24 11.53
C GLY A 100 -10.49 20.19 10.01
N ALA A 101 -10.23 19.05 9.36
CA ALA A 101 -10.66 18.85 7.98
C ALA A 101 -12.20 18.95 7.86
N PRO A 102 -12.75 19.59 6.81
CA PRO A 102 -14.19 19.65 6.55
C PRO A 102 -14.84 18.25 6.59
N CYS A 103 -15.98 18.17 7.26
CA CYS A 103 -16.50 16.96 7.89
C CYS A 103 -16.95 15.86 6.90
N GLY A 104 -16.46 14.63 7.09
CA GLY A 104 -16.99 13.40 6.48
C GLY A 104 -15.92 12.33 6.22
N PRO A 105 -16.28 11.02 6.13
CA PRO A 105 -15.36 9.95 5.72
C PRO A 105 -14.88 10.08 4.27
N CYS A 106 -15.63 10.85 3.48
CA CYS A 106 -15.41 11.08 2.07
C CYS A 106 -15.35 12.60 1.84
N TYR A 107 -14.24 13.11 1.33
CA TYR A 107 -14.07 14.54 1.08
C TYR A 107 -13.73 14.81 -0.39
N PRO A 108 -14.59 15.50 -1.17
CA PRO A 108 -14.28 15.84 -2.56
C PRO A 108 -13.15 16.88 -2.63
N TYR A 109 -12.07 16.59 -3.36
CA TYR A 109 -10.92 17.49 -3.53
C TYR A 109 -10.78 17.87 -5.03
N GLY A 110 -10.98 19.15 -5.36
CA GLY A 110 -10.58 19.71 -6.65
C GLY A 110 -11.62 19.76 -7.79
N THR A 111 -11.36 20.69 -8.72
CA THR A 111 -12.29 21.29 -9.72
C THR A 111 -12.20 20.69 -11.13
N SER A 112 -11.60 19.52 -11.30
CA SER A 112 -11.56 18.80 -12.59
C SER A 112 -11.67 17.30 -12.33
N SER A 113 -12.77 16.70 -12.79
CA SER A 113 -13.18 15.29 -12.63
C SER A 113 -13.25 14.76 -11.18
N SER A 114 -14.36 15.10 -10.50
CA SER A 114 -15.06 14.32 -9.44
C SER A 114 -14.27 13.21 -8.71
N THR A 115 -13.14 13.55 -8.08
CA THR A 115 -12.38 12.59 -7.27
C THR A 115 -12.25 13.14 -5.85
N GLY A 116 -12.75 12.39 -4.86
CA GLY A 116 -12.54 12.70 -3.44
C GLY A 116 -11.47 11.84 -2.80
N LEU A 117 -11.30 11.99 -1.49
CA LEU A 117 -10.47 11.12 -0.65
C LEU A 117 -11.35 10.39 0.36
N VAL A 118 -11.11 9.09 0.53
CA VAL A 118 -11.68 8.23 1.56
C VAL A 118 -10.59 7.83 2.53
N SER A 119 -10.83 8.08 3.81
CA SER A 119 -9.90 7.68 4.86
C SER A 119 -10.32 6.36 5.52
N LEU A 120 -9.37 5.43 5.61
CA LEU A 120 -9.48 4.17 6.36
C LEU A 120 -8.79 4.22 7.73
N GLY A 121 -8.15 5.34 8.07
CA GLY A 121 -7.35 5.50 9.28
C GLY A 121 -8.13 5.45 10.60
N ASN A 122 -7.39 5.50 11.71
CA ASN A 122 -7.94 5.37 13.06
C ASN A 122 -8.52 6.70 13.60
N ALA A 123 -9.32 7.40 12.80
CA ALA A 123 -9.96 8.66 13.18
C ALA A 123 -11.48 8.51 13.21
N SER A 124 -12.16 9.29 14.07
CA SER A 124 -13.62 9.22 14.22
C SER A 124 -14.40 9.61 12.96
N ASN A 125 -13.75 10.30 12.02
CA ASN A 125 -14.29 10.65 10.72
C ASN A 125 -13.85 9.71 9.60
N SER A 126 -13.33 8.51 9.89
CA SER A 126 -13.00 7.50 8.87
C SER A 126 -14.22 6.75 8.35
N LEU A 127 -14.06 6.07 7.20
CA LEU A 127 -15.08 5.19 6.63
C LEU A 127 -15.43 4.05 7.59
N LEU A 128 -14.43 3.46 8.28
CA LEU A 128 -14.65 2.40 9.26
C LEU A 128 -15.57 2.84 10.40
N SER A 129 -15.34 4.04 10.94
CA SER A 129 -16.19 4.64 11.99
C SER A 129 -17.63 4.82 11.50
N SER A 130 -17.80 5.22 10.23
CA SER A 130 -19.11 5.43 9.63
C SER A 130 -19.86 4.12 9.35
N LEU A 131 -19.13 3.04 9.02
CA LEU A 131 -19.68 1.70 8.81
C LEU A 131 -19.86 0.91 10.13
N ASN A 132 -19.38 1.44 11.25
CA ASN A 132 -19.30 0.72 12.53
C ASN A 132 -18.55 -0.62 12.40
N MET A 133 -17.47 -0.63 11.61
CA MET A 133 -16.62 -1.79 11.39
C MET A 133 -15.30 -1.65 12.16
N THR A 134 -14.79 -2.76 12.67
CA THR A 134 -13.51 -2.83 13.39
C THR A 134 -12.49 -3.75 12.72
N THR A 135 -12.85 -4.33 11.57
CA THR A 135 -11.99 -5.18 10.76
C THR A 135 -12.14 -4.81 9.30
N PHE A 136 -11.03 -4.79 8.58
CA PHE A 136 -11.03 -4.72 7.12
C PHE A 136 -9.79 -5.43 6.58
N ALA A 137 -9.88 -5.94 5.36
CA ALA A 137 -8.78 -6.62 4.68
C ALA A 137 -8.73 -6.21 3.21
N TYR A 138 -7.55 -6.24 2.62
CA TYR A 138 -7.41 -6.08 1.17
C TYR A 138 -6.40 -7.05 0.59
N CYS A 139 -6.53 -7.32 -0.70
CA CYS A 139 -5.51 -7.98 -1.51
C CYS A 139 -5.25 -7.14 -2.75
N LEU A 140 -4.02 -6.67 -2.90
CA LEU A 140 -3.60 -5.84 -4.02
C LEU A 140 -3.12 -6.72 -5.18
N GLN A 141 -3.66 -6.44 -6.36
CA GLN A 141 -3.13 -6.92 -7.62
C GLN A 141 -1.87 -6.11 -7.98
N SER A 142 -0.95 -6.74 -8.71
CA SER A 142 0.22 -6.07 -9.26
C SER A 142 -0.16 -5.08 -10.37
N LEU A 143 0.72 -4.10 -10.64
CA LEU A 143 0.45 -3.05 -11.63
C LEU A 143 0.20 -3.56 -13.06
N ASP A 144 0.73 -4.73 -13.40
CA ASP A 144 0.60 -5.39 -14.71
C ASP A 144 -0.64 -6.30 -14.80
N SER A 145 -1.38 -6.48 -13.70
CA SER A 145 -2.60 -7.29 -13.66
C SER A 145 -3.77 -6.60 -14.35
N GLN A 146 -4.60 -7.39 -15.04
CA GLN A 146 -5.87 -6.92 -15.62
C GLN A 146 -7.05 -7.09 -14.65
N ALA A 147 -6.82 -7.74 -13.50
CA ALA A 147 -7.83 -7.93 -12.47
C ALA A 147 -7.86 -6.73 -11.51
N ASN A 148 -9.03 -6.44 -10.95
CA ASN A 148 -9.16 -5.46 -9.88
C ASN A 148 -8.63 -6.02 -8.56
N SER A 149 -8.06 -5.15 -7.73
CA SER A 149 -7.80 -5.47 -6.32
C SER A 149 -9.12 -5.46 -5.55
N GLN A 150 -9.17 -6.06 -4.36
CA GLN A 150 -10.38 -6.08 -3.55
C GLN A 150 -10.10 -5.63 -2.12
N ILE A 151 -11.09 -4.96 -1.53
CA ILE A 151 -11.13 -4.59 -0.11
C ILE A 151 -12.44 -5.07 0.50
N TYR A 152 -12.36 -5.60 1.71
CA TYR A 152 -13.48 -6.14 2.47
C TYR A 152 -13.55 -5.48 3.83
N PHE A 153 -14.76 -5.17 4.28
CA PHE A 153 -15.05 -4.60 5.60
C PHE A 153 -15.93 -5.54 6.41
N GLY A 154 -15.66 -5.66 7.71
CA GLY A 154 -16.39 -6.54 8.62
C GLY A 154 -15.64 -7.82 8.95
N ASP A 155 -16.32 -8.73 9.66
CA ASP A 155 -15.71 -9.98 10.12
C ASP A 155 -15.47 -10.89 8.90
N VAL A 156 -14.20 -10.92 8.48
CA VAL A 156 -13.69 -11.83 7.48
C VAL A 156 -13.54 -13.16 8.21
N GLY A 157 -14.45 -14.10 8.00
CA GLY A 157 -14.34 -15.48 8.51
C GLY A 157 -13.01 -16.21 8.15
N ASN A 158 -12.98 -17.52 8.38
CA ASN A 158 -11.77 -18.35 8.41
C ASN A 158 -10.65 -17.99 7.42
N ILE A 159 -9.60 -17.35 7.95
CA ILE A 159 -8.31 -17.14 7.28
C ILE A 159 -7.67 -18.51 7.06
N LEU A 160 -7.29 -18.80 5.81
CA LEU A 160 -6.53 -20.01 5.47
C LEU A 160 -5.07 -19.85 5.94
N LEU A 161 -4.45 -20.94 6.40
CA LEU A 161 -3.06 -20.96 6.86
C LEU A 161 -2.09 -21.23 5.67
N PRO A 162 -0.85 -20.71 5.68
CA PRO A 162 -0.16 -20.03 6.79
C PRO A 162 -0.50 -18.54 6.92
N LEU A 163 -0.81 -18.13 8.16
CA LEU A 163 -1.10 -16.75 8.54
C LEU A 163 0.04 -16.17 9.37
N ILE A 164 0.50 -14.98 9.01
CA ILE A 164 1.40 -14.16 9.84
C ILE A 164 0.52 -13.21 10.64
N SER A 165 0.68 -13.17 11.96
CA SER A 165 -0.07 -12.25 12.83
C SER A 165 0.92 -11.45 13.65
N THR A 166 0.85 -10.12 13.56
CA THR A 166 1.75 -9.19 14.26
C THR A 166 0.94 -8.09 14.94
N PRO A 167 1.39 -7.56 16.09
CA PRO A 167 0.81 -6.38 16.71
C PRO A 167 0.61 -5.22 15.73
N LEU A 168 -0.58 -4.63 15.75
CA LEU A 168 -0.91 -3.40 15.04
C LEU A 168 -0.88 -2.22 16.01
N TYR A 169 -0.16 -1.17 15.64
CA TYR A 169 0.02 0.04 16.42
C TYR A 169 -0.65 1.22 15.72
N THR A 170 -1.26 2.12 16.50
CA THR A 170 -1.84 3.40 16.01
C THR A 170 -1.11 4.61 16.62
N ALA A 171 0.14 4.40 16.98
CA ALA A 171 1.04 5.42 17.48
C ALA A 171 2.44 5.13 16.92
N ILE A 172 3.10 6.17 16.42
CA ILE A 172 4.54 6.11 16.18
C ILE A 172 5.26 6.62 17.43
N PRO A 173 6.26 5.88 17.94
CA PRO A 173 6.98 6.29 19.13
C PRO A 173 7.89 7.51 18.93
N PRO A 174 7.99 8.42 19.93
CA PRO A 174 7.09 8.64 21.07
C PRO A 174 6.32 9.96 20.99
N GLY A 175 4.99 9.88 21.22
CA GLY A 175 4.20 11.01 21.73
C GLY A 175 3.25 11.72 20.76
N GLN A 176 3.07 11.22 19.53
CA GLN A 176 2.07 11.75 18.61
C GLN A 176 0.96 10.72 18.43
N GLU A 177 -0.27 11.07 18.84
CA GLU A 177 -1.46 10.43 18.28
C GLU A 177 -1.36 10.59 16.77
N ASN A 178 -1.25 9.48 16.07
CA ASN A 178 -1.25 9.50 14.63
C ASN A 178 -2.43 8.67 14.14
N SER A 179 -2.82 8.98 12.92
CA SER A 179 -3.97 8.37 12.31
C SER A 179 -3.61 7.19 11.41
N TYR A 180 -2.35 6.73 11.49
CA TYR A 180 -1.76 5.68 10.68
C TYR A 180 -1.79 4.34 11.41
N TYR A 181 -1.87 3.27 10.62
CA TYR A 181 -1.63 1.92 11.09
C TYR A 181 -0.16 1.55 10.86
N CYS A 182 0.48 1.07 11.91
CA CYS A 182 1.89 0.72 11.91
C CYS A 182 2.08 -0.71 12.41
N ILE A 183 3.11 -1.37 11.92
CA ILE A 183 3.64 -2.65 12.42
C ILE A 183 5.11 -2.46 12.78
N ASN A 184 5.72 -3.48 13.38
CA ASN A 184 7.13 -3.45 13.75
C ASN A 184 7.91 -4.44 12.88
N LEU A 185 8.83 -3.92 12.08
CA LEU A 185 9.81 -4.68 11.31
C LEU A 185 11.09 -4.78 12.15
N ASP A 186 11.40 -5.98 12.63
CA ASP A 186 12.57 -6.25 13.48
C ASP A 186 13.85 -6.40 12.67
N SER A 187 13.76 -7.07 11.52
CA SER A 187 14.92 -7.31 10.67
C SER A 187 14.56 -7.67 9.22
N ILE A 188 15.50 -7.46 8.32
CA ILE A 188 15.46 -7.92 6.93
C ILE A 188 16.59 -8.94 6.73
N GLY A 189 16.24 -10.16 6.38
CA GLY A 189 17.19 -11.20 5.99
C GLY A 189 17.36 -11.23 4.47
N ILE A 190 18.60 -11.31 3.98
CA ILE A 190 18.91 -11.48 2.56
C ILE A 190 19.96 -12.58 2.43
N GLY A 191 19.55 -13.75 1.94
CA GLY A 191 20.42 -14.93 1.93
C GLY A 191 20.84 -15.32 3.35
N LYS A 192 22.12 -15.08 3.71
CA LYS A 192 22.66 -15.34 5.05
C LYS A 192 22.82 -14.08 5.91
N GLU A 193 22.71 -12.91 5.31
CA GLU A 193 22.86 -11.64 6.00
C GLU A 193 21.56 -11.25 6.70
N THR A 194 21.67 -10.56 7.83
CA THR A 194 20.52 -10.05 8.59
C THR A 194 20.77 -8.60 8.98
N ILE A 195 19.89 -7.72 8.51
CA ILE A 195 19.91 -6.28 8.77
C ILE A 195 18.88 -6.02 9.87
N SER A 196 19.33 -5.66 11.07
CA SER A 196 18.43 -5.33 12.18
C SER A 196 17.92 -3.89 12.09
N LEU A 197 16.64 -3.69 12.40
CA LEU A 197 16.05 -2.36 12.54
C LEU A 197 15.80 -2.05 14.02
N PRO A 198 15.96 -0.79 14.46
CA PRO A 198 15.66 -0.42 15.83
C PRO A 198 14.16 -0.58 16.10
N ARG A 199 13.83 -1.26 17.21
CA ARG A 199 12.48 -1.25 17.75
C ARG A 199 12.15 0.15 18.26
N SER A 200 11.05 0.70 17.78
CA SER A 200 10.47 1.91 18.34
C SER A 200 9.66 1.51 19.58
N GLY A 201 10.26 1.56 20.76
CA GLY A 201 9.62 1.43 22.08
C GLY A 201 8.23 0.77 22.14
N ALA A 202 7.18 1.58 22.36
CA ALA A 202 5.79 1.13 22.55
C ALA A 202 4.89 1.25 21.29
N GLY A 203 5.47 1.34 20.09
CA GLY A 203 4.71 1.53 18.84
C GLY A 203 5.36 0.87 17.63
N GLY A 204 4.80 1.09 16.45
CA GLY A 204 5.35 0.54 15.20
C GLY A 204 6.52 1.36 14.65
N ASN A 205 7.35 0.76 13.81
CA ASN A 205 8.41 1.45 13.07
C ASN A 205 8.15 1.51 11.56
N LEU A 206 7.10 0.85 11.07
CA LEU A 206 6.76 0.73 9.66
C LEU A 206 5.27 1.02 9.45
N ILE A 207 4.95 2.10 8.72
CA ILE A 207 3.58 2.46 8.35
C ILE A 207 3.12 1.54 7.21
N ILE A 208 1.90 0.99 7.29
CA ILE A 208 1.32 0.24 6.18
C ILE A 208 0.55 1.21 5.29
N GLU A 209 1.02 1.48 4.06
CA GLU A 209 0.42 2.47 3.17
C GLU A 209 0.21 1.92 1.75
N PRO A 210 -0.99 1.40 1.43
CA PRO A 210 -1.30 0.90 0.09
C PRO A 210 -1.44 2.03 -0.94
N SER A 211 -1.51 3.30 -0.52
CA SER A 211 -1.78 4.42 -1.43
C SER A 211 -0.54 4.99 -2.13
N THR A 212 0.65 4.46 -1.84
CA THR A 212 1.91 4.74 -2.54
C THR A 212 2.52 3.45 -3.07
N PHE A 213 3.15 3.50 -4.24
CA PHE A 213 3.78 2.34 -4.88
C PHE A 213 5.05 1.87 -4.18
N LEU A 214 5.98 2.78 -3.88
CA LEU A 214 7.31 2.43 -3.35
C LEU A 214 7.30 2.17 -1.85
N THR A 215 8.22 1.32 -1.38
CA THR A 215 8.53 1.15 0.03
C THR A 215 9.69 2.07 0.41
N TYR A 216 9.59 2.69 1.58
CA TYR A 216 10.55 3.67 2.06
C TYR A 216 11.19 3.17 3.34
N LEU A 217 12.52 3.05 3.37
CA LEU A 217 13.28 2.64 4.54
C LEU A 217 14.38 3.66 4.88
N PRO A 218 14.88 3.66 6.13
CA PRO A 218 15.99 4.53 6.53
C PRO A 218 17.23 4.33 5.65
N PRO A 219 18.04 5.36 5.42
CA PRO A 219 19.19 5.29 4.50
C PRO A 219 20.14 4.15 4.85
N ASP A 220 20.51 4.01 6.12
CA ASP A 220 21.42 2.96 6.60
C ASP A 220 20.89 1.54 6.31
N THR A 221 19.57 1.34 6.42
CA THR A 221 18.93 0.06 6.08
C THR A 221 19.03 -0.22 4.59
N VAL A 222 18.73 0.77 3.74
CA VAL A 222 18.81 0.62 2.27
C VAL A 222 20.25 0.42 1.80
N ASP A 223 21.20 1.13 2.41
CA ASP A 223 22.63 0.98 2.10
C ASP A 223 23.14 -0.43 2.45
N ALA A 224 22.72 -1.00 3.58
CA ALA A 224 23.03 -2.39 3.91
C ALA A 224 22.40 -3.40 2.94
N ILE A 225 21.18 -3.13 2.44
CA ILE A 225 20.56 -3.95 1.38
C ILE A 225 21.40 -3.89 0.10
N ILE A 226 21.83 -2.69 -0.31
CA ILE A 226 22.67 -2.50 -1.49
C ILE A 226 23.98 -3.28 -1.36
N GLU A 227 24.67 -3.16 -0.23
CA GLU A 227 25.93 -3.86 0.04
C GLU A 227 25.80 -5.39 -0.04
N CYS A 228 24.69 -5.94 0.48
CA CYS A 228 24.40 -7.37 0.37
C CYS A 228 24.33 -7.81 -1.11
N PHE A 229 23.57 -7.07 -1.92
CA PHE A 229 23.38 -7.38 -3.34
C PHE A 229 24.63 -7.17 -4.19
N GLU A 230 25.43 -6.14 -3.90
CA GLU A 230 26.72 -5.91 -4.53
C GLU A 230 27.71 -7.04 -4.23
N THR A 231 27.67 -7.58 -3.01
CA THR A 231 28.50 -8.75 -2.63
C THR A 231 28.10 -10.01 -3.39
N PHE A 232 26.81 -10.22 -3.64
CA PHE A 232 26.35 -11.36 -4.44
C PHE A 232 26.73 -11.24 -5.92
N ASN A 233 26.83 -10.01 -6.44
CA ASN A 233 27.25 -9.70 -7.81
C ASN A 233 26.53 -10.58 -8.86
N LEU A 234 25.20 -10.66 -8.75
CA LEU A 234 24.36 -11.58 -9.55
C LEU A 234 24.23 -11.12 -11.01
N TYR A 235 24.10 -9.81 -11.21
CA TYR A 235 23.81 -9.19 -12.50
C TYR A 235 24.53 -7.84 -12.63
N PRO A 236 24.84 -7.38 -13.86
CA PRO A 236 25.29 -6.02 -14.10
C PRO A 236 24.28 -4.98 -13.61
N ARG A 237 24.77 -3.89 -13.01
CA ARG A 237 23.93 -2.76 -12.57
C ARG A 237 23.67 -1.80 -13.75
N ALA A 238 22.41 -1.41 -13.92
CA ALA A 238 21.96 -0.42 -14.90
C ALA A 238 21.89 0.98 -14.25
N TYR A 239 23.05 1.59 -14.00
CA TYR A 239 23.16 2.87 -13.28
C TYR A 239 22.50 4.05 -13.99
N ASP A 240 22.45 4.03 -15.32
CA ASP A 240 21.72 5.00 -16.14
C ASP A 240 20.21 4.98 -15.83
N VAL A 241 19.64 3.77 -15.67
CA VAL A 241 18.24 3.60 -15.28
C VAL A 241 17.99 4.04 -13.84
N GLU A 242 18.93 3.78 -12.93
CA GLU A 242 18.85 4.28 -11.55
C GLU A 242 18.80 5.81 -11.51
N GLU A 243 19.65 6.49 -12.30
CA GLU A 243 19.67 7.95 -12.40
C GLU A 243 18.37 8.50 -13.01
N GLU A 244 17.83 7.88 -14.05
CA GLU A 244 16.60 8.32 -14.71
C GLU A 244 15.35 8.10 -13.84
N THR A 245 15.26 6.94 -13.20
CA THR A 245 14.05 6.53 -12.46
C THR A 245 14.07 6.95 -11.00
N GLY A 246 15.24 7.21 -10.41
CA GLY A 246 15.42 7.42 -8.98
C GLY A 246 15.31 6.14 -8.14
N LEU A 247 15.23 4.96 -8.79
CA LEU A 247 15.31 3.66 -8.10
C LEU A 247 16.76 3.24 -7.83
N LEU A 248 16.90 2.18 -7.05
CA LEU A 248 18.17 1.61 -6.62
C LEU A 248 18.19 0.12 -6.99
N LEU A 249 19.38 -0.48 -7.07
CA LEU A 249 19.55 -1.89 -7.45
C LEU A 249 18.79 -2.27 -8.73
N CYS A 250 18.99 -1.50 -9.80
CA CYS A 250 18.51 -1.87 -11.12
C CYS A 250 19.52 -2.82 -11.78
N PHE A 251 19.04 -3.99 -12.19
CA PHE A 251 19.85 -5.04 -12.80
C PHE A 251 19.48 -5.22 -14.27
N ASP A 252 20.49 -5.21 -15.15
CA ASP A 252 20.35 -5.66 -16.54
C ASP A 252 20.35 -7.19 -16.58
N VAL A 253 19.22 -7.75 -16.99
CA VAL A 253 18.95 -9.18 -17.02
C VAL A 253 18.70 -9.70 -18.43
N LEU A 254 18.93 -8.88 -19.47
CA LEU A 254 18.67 -9.25 -20.87
C LEU A 254 19.40 -10.52 -21.32
N LEU A 255 20.58 -10.78 -20.74
CA LEU A 255 21.42 -11.92 -21.08
C LEU A 255 21.31 -13.10 -20.10
N SER A 256 20.46 -12.97 -19.07
CA SER A 256 20.40 -13.89 -17.93
C SER A 256 19.45 -15.08 -18.11
N GLY A 257 18.81 -15.22 -19.28
CA GLY A 257 17.77 -16.22 -19.53
C GLY A 257 16.37 -15.73 -19.12
N ASP A 258 15.39 -16.63 -19.13
CA ASP A 258 13.96 -16.28 -18.98
C ASP A 258 13.52 -15.95 -17.55
N TYR A 259 14.41 -16.12 -16.55
CA TYR A 259 14.05 -16.01 -15.13
C TYR A 259 15.00 -15.07 -14.36
N PHE A 260 14.42 -14.05 -13.73
CA PHE A 260 15.10 -13.19 -12.78
C PHE A 260 15.07 -13.81 -11.39
N GLU A 261 16.24 -14.14 -10.84
CA GLU A 261 16.37 -14.79 -9.54
C GLU A 261 17.32 -14.01 -8.64
N VAL A 262 16.90 -13.83 -7.39
CA VAL A 262 17.71 -13.21 -6.34
C VAL A 262 17.60 -14.03 -5.06
N PRO A 263 18.58 -13.94 -4.14
CA PRO A 263 18.45 -14.53 -2.82
C PRO A 263 17.13 -14.14 -2.15
N PRO A 264 16.49 -15.06 -1.41
CA PRO A 264 15.25 -14.76 -0.70
C PRO A 264 15.43 -13.55 0.21
N ILE A 265 14.48 -12.62 0.12
CA ILE A 265 14.37 -11.46 1.01
C ILE A 265 13.27 -11.79 2.01
N VAL A 266 13.63 -11.81 3.30
CA VAL A 266 12.74 -12.24 4.38
C VAL A 266 12.58 -11.09 5.37
N TRP A 267 11.36 -10.62 5.56
CA TRP A 267 11.02 -9.63 6.57
C TRP A 267 10.58 -10.32 7.85
N ASN A 268 11.07 -9.82 8.99
CA ASN A 268 10.75 -10.35 10.30
C ASN A 268 9.86 -9.35 11.05
N PHE A 269 8.59 -9.72 11.23
CA PHE A 269 7.61 -8.95 11.98
C PHE A 269 7.37 -9.58 13.34
N ASP A 270 7.89 -8.95 14.40
CA ASP A 270 7.74 -9.41 15.78
C ASP A 270 8.04 -10.92 15.99
N GLY A 271 9.07 -11.44 15.29
CA GLY A 271 9.50 -12.83 15.35
C GLY A 271 8.86 -13.76 14.31
N VAL A 272 7.93 -13.25 13.49
CA VAL A 272 7.27 -14.00 12.42
C VAL A 272 7.85 -13.61 11.06
N LEU A 273 8.23 -14.60 10.26
CA LEU A 273 8.97 -14.41 9.01
C LEU A 273 8.02 -14.38 7.79
N LEU A 274 8.14 -13.34 6.97
CA LEU A 274 7.52 -13.23 5.65
C LEU A 274 8.60 -13.24 4.56
N THR A 275 8.63 -14.26 3.72
CA THR A 275 9.42 -14.22 2.48
C THR A 275 8.68 -13.38 1.45
N LEU A 276 9.33 -12.32 0.96
CA LEU A 276 8.72 -11.42 -0.02
C LEU A 276 8.66 -12.08 -1.42
N PRO A 277 7.56 -11.93 -2.17
CA PRO A 277 7.51 -12.31 -3.57
C PRO A 277 8.52 -11.48 -4.39
N ILE A 278 9.22 -12.11 -5.32
CA ILE A 278 10.11 -11.37 -6.24
C ILE A 278 9.31 -10.37 -7.05
N LYS A 279 8.12 -10.78 -7.53
CA LYS A 279 7.17 -9.91 -8.20
C LYS A 279 6.67 -8.84 -7.22
N GLY A 280 6.96 -7.57 -7.51
CA GLY A 280 6.65 -6.44 -6.64
C GLY A 280 7.83 -5.97 -5.79
N THR A 281 8.71 -6.89 -5.37
CA THR A 281 10.02 -6.50 -4.77
C THR A 281 10.96 -5.93 -5.81
N PHE A 282 11.01 -6.58 -6.97
CA PHE A 282 11.63 -6.06 -8.17
C PHE A 282 10.57 -5.90 -9.25
N VAL A 283 10.69 -4.82 -10.02
CA VAL A 283 9.79 -4.52 -11.13
C VAL A 283 10.58 -4.20 -12.38
N GLU A 284 10.07 -4.68 -13.51
CA GLU A 284 10.66 -4.40 -14.82
C GLU A 284 10.25 -2.99 -15.26
N VAL A 285 11.20 -2.05 -15.26
CA VAL A 285 10.93 -0.64 -15.59
C VAL A 285 11.19 -0.32 -17.07
N GLN A 286 11.98 -1.15 -17.71
CA GLN A 286 12.25 -1.18 -19.14
C GLN A 286 12.61 -2.61 -19.53
N GLN A 287 12.56 -2.93 -20.82
CA GLN A 287 12.82 -4.28 -21.31
C GLN A 287 14.15 -4.83 -20.76
N GLY A 288 14.05 -5.90 -19.96
CA GLY A 288 15.18 -6.59 -19.36
C GLY A 288 15.92 -5.84 -18.25
N VAL A 289 15.32 -4.83 -17.61
CA VAL A 289 15.88 -4.19 -16.41
C VAL A 289 14.93 -4.27 -15.23
N GLN A 290 15.36 -4.98 -14.19
CA GLN A 290 14.63 -5.22 -12.95
C GLN A 290 15.16 -4.30 -11.84
N CYS A 291 14.31 -3.47 -11.26
CA CYS A 291 14.71 -2.50 -10.22
C CYS A 291 14.02 -2.77 -8.88
N LEU A 292 14.74 -2.57 -7.78
CA LEU A 292 14.19 -2.69 -6.43
C LEU A 292 13.16 -1.59 -6.16
N THR A 293 12.03 -1.94 -5.55
CA THR A 293 10.95 -1.00 -5.19
C THR A 293 11.08 -0.40 -3.78
N ILE A 294 12.27 -0.55 -3.17
CA ILE A 294 12.65 0.03 -1.88
C ILE A 294 13.58 1.22 -2.12
N VAL A 295 13.20 2.38 -1.60
CA VAL A 295 13.96 3.62 -1.70
C VAL A 295 14.28 4.20 -0.32
N LYS A 296 15.22 5.15 -0.29
CA LYS A 296 15.62 5.85 0.94
C LYS A 296 14.58 6.90 1.34
N THR A 297 14.39 7.08 2.64
CA THR A 297 13.63 8.20 3.20
C THR A 297 14.34 8.81 4.41
N SER A 298 14.19 10.12 4.61
CA SER A 298 14.58 10.82 5.84
C SER A 298 13.41 10.96 6.83
N GLY A 299 12.21 10.52 6.44
CA GLY A 299 11.00 10.52 7.25
C GLY A 299 10.70 9.16 7.87
N TYR A 300 9.41 8.85 8.01
CA TYR A 300 8.95 7.56 8.52
C TYR A 300 9.15 6.45 7.49
N ALA A 301 9.47 5.25 7.96
CA ALA A 301 9.48 4.07 7.11
C ALA A 301 8.04 3.69 6.74
N ILE A 302 7.84 3.32 5.48
CA ILE A 302 6.53 3.04 4.90
C ILE A 302 6.64 1.77 4.05
N TRP A 303 5.73 0.84 4.29
CA TRP A 303 5.50 -0.32 3.43
C TRP A 303 4.54 0.08 2.32
N GLY A 304 5.03 0.16 1.08
CA GLY A 304 4.24 0.55 -0.09
C GLY A 304 3.58 -0.62 -0.81
N SER A 305 2.62 -0.29 -1.67
CA SER A 305 1.78 -1.28 -2.37
C SER A 305 2.54 -2.27 -3.26
N ALA A 306 3.70 -1.92 -3.82
CA ALA A 306 4.50 -2.86 -4.62
C ALA A 306 4.89 -4.11 -3.82
N LEU A 307 5.30 -3.94 -2.57
CA LEU A 307 5.67 -5.04 -1.66
C LEU A 307 4.45 -5.67 -0.95
N GLN A 308 3.27 -5.07 -1.08
CA GLN A 308 2.02 -5.61 -0.55
C GLN A 308 1.21 -6.37 -1.61
N ALA A 309 1.57 -6.24 -2.89
CA ALA A 309 0.95 -7.01 -3.96
C ALA A 309 1.02 -8.51 -3.64
N TYR A 310 -0.07 -9.21 -3.93
CA TYR A 310 -0.23 -10.65 -3.63
C TYR A 310 -0.20 -11.01 -2.14
N LEU A 311 -0.35 -10.03 -1.26
CA LEU A 311 -0.62 -10.27 0.15
C LEU A 311 -2.06 -9.91 0.46
N ASN A 312 -2.76 -10.79 1.15
CA ASN A 312 -3.96 -10.43 1.88
C ASN A 312 -3.53 -9.82 3.22
N ILE A 313 -3.83 -8.54 3.42
CA ILE A 313 -3.49 -7.79 4.63
C ILE A 313 -4.79 -7.41 5.33
N GLU A 314 -5.00 -7.95 6.53
CA GLU A 314 -6.15 -7.67 7.38
C GLU A 314 -5.73 -6.86 8.61
N TYR A 315 -6.54 -5.85 8.92
CA TYR A 315 -6.44 -5.01 10.10
C TYR A 315 -7.56 -5.39 11.06
N ASP A 316 -7.23 -6.07 12.16
CA ASP A 316 -8.16 -6.35 13.26
C ASP A 316 -7.97 -5.29 14.35
N LEU A 317 -8.73 -4.20 14.26
CA LEU A 317 -8.64 -3.06 15.17
C LEU A 317 -9.20 -3.39 16.57
N LYS A 318 -9.99 -4.45 16.69
CA LYS A 318 -10.51 -4.92 17.98
C LYS A 318 -9.44 -5.65 18.78
N LYS A 319 -8.61 -6.46 18.10
CA LYS A 319 -7.49 -7.19 18.71
C LYS A 319 -6.16 -6.44 18.63
N ASN A 320 -6.09 -5.34 17.89
CA ASN A 320 -4.85 -4.64 17.54
C ASN A 320 -3.85 -5.59 16.86
N LEU A 321 -4.30 -6.27 15.81
CA LEU A 321 -3.48 -7.20 15.03
C LEU A 321 -3.51 -6.84 13.55
N CYS A 322 -2.37 -7.04 12.90
CA CYS A 322 -2.25 -7.09 11.45
C CYS A 322 -2.00 -8.55 11.06
N ASN A 323 -2.89 -9.10 10.24
CA ASN A 323 -2.84 -10.46 9.75
C ASN A 323 -2.45 -10.46 8.28
N ILE A 324 -1.36 -11.13 7.92
CA ILE A 324 -0.76 -11.13 6.58
C ILE A 324 -0.75 -12.56 6.05
N GLN A 325 -1.18 -12.75 4.81
CA GLN A 325 -1.18 -14.04 4.14
C GLN A 325 -0.76 -13.88 2.68
N LEU A 326 0.08 -14.79 2.17
CA LEU A 326 0.35 -14.89 0.73
C LEU A 326 -0.92 -15.31 -0.02
N ASN A 327 -1.30 -14.55 -1.05
CA ASN A 327 -2.45 -14.78 -1.90
C ASN A 327 -2.13 -14.34 -3.35
N ASP A 328 -1.45 -15.23 -4.07
CA ASP A 328 -0.89 -14.97 -5.41
C ASP A 328 -1.91 -14.57 -6.49
N ASN A 329 -3.20 -14.81 -6.28
CA ASN A 329 -4.21 -14.48 -7.29
C ASN A 329 -5.22 -13.45 -6.81
N CYS A 330 -5.19 -13.05 -5.54
CA CYS A 330 -6.32 -12.41 -4.85
C CYS A 330 -7.68 -13.09 -5.16
N LEU A 331 -7.66 -14.35 -5.59
CA LEU A 331 -8.84 -15.12 -5.96
C LEU A 331 -9.41 -15.66 -4.67
N SER A 332 -10.65 -15.25 -4.39
CA SER A 332 -11.41 -15.63 -3.21
C SER A 332 -10.64 -15.40 -1.91
N SER A 333 -10.87 -14.23 -1.31
CA SER A 333 -11.32 -14.27 0.08
C SER A 333 -12.31 -15.44 0.21
N PRO A 334 -12.28 -16.30 1.25
CA PRO A 334 -13.11 -17.51 1.30
C PRO A 334 -14.66 -17.27 1.39
N TYR A 335 -15.16 -16.20 0.76
CA TYR A 335 -16.56 -15.78 0.63
C TYR A 335 -16.99 -15.75 -0.85
#